data_AF-A0A1Z8Q152-F1
#
_entry.id   AF-A0A1Z8Q152-F1
#
_cell.length_a   1.000
_cell.length_b   1.000
_cell.length_c   1.000
_cell.angle_alpha   90.00
_cell.angle_beta   90.00
_cell.angle_gamma   90.00
#
_symmetry.space_group_name_H-M   'P 1'
#
loop_
_entity.id
_entity.type
_entity.pdbx_description
1 polymer ?
#
loop_
_entity_poly.entity_id
_entity_poly.type
_entity_poly.pdbx_seq_one_letter_code
_entity_poly.pdbx_strand_id
1 'polypeptide(L)'
;MKIKTTRHKLLLTTTICVAAVSLASCASMPQTPEEAHQMRSEKIAEIIRRAENKAGLSRSLKTLEKRYKSNSENEIAATEYAYALRKEGMLTRAQTILEPFAKSKDTSAPTKTEYAKVLLEQGKTKESESYAQQAVLANDKYDRAYHVLGVALDAQGMHEEAERAFRKGLELWEGDPTTIMNNLALNLASQNQLEEASEILYKAQALSPERVEIERNIRIINALKQSQGIPVPKPRSKPSIKE
;
A
#
# COMPACT_ATOMS: atom_id res chain seq x y z
N MET A 1 53.63 -71.10 -14.25
CA MET A 1 53.52 -72.07 -13.13
C MET A 1 53.21 -71.29 -11.85
N LYS A 2 52.05 -71.56 -11.22
CA LYS A 2 51.58 -71.23 -9.82
C LYS A 2 51.52 -69.73 -9.40
N ILE A 3 50.36 -69.06 -9.37
CA ILE A 3 49.26 -69.02 -8.35
C ILE A 3 49.69 -68.55 -6.94
N LYS A 4 49.14 -67.41 -6.51
CA LYS A 4 48.42 -67.13 -5.23
C LYS A 4 48.03 -65.63 -5.17
N THR A 5 46.74 -65.26 -5.26
CA THR A 5 45.82 -64.87 -4.15
C THR A 5 46.42 -63.77 -3.24
N THR A 6 45.77 -62.63 -2.95
CA THR A 6 44.50 -62.52 -2.21
C THR A 6 43.96 -61.07 -2.24
N ARG A 7 42.64 -60.95 -2.14
CA ARG A 7 41.82 -59.72 -2.01
C ARG A 7 42.26 -58.84 -0.83
N HIS A 8 42.16 -57.52 -1.00
CA HIS A 8 41.65 -56.62 0.03
C HIS A 8 40.82 -55.50 -0.61
N LYS A 9 39.49 -55.64 -0.55
CA LYS A 9 38.56 -54.51 -0.62
C LYS A 9 38.61 -53.85 0.76
N LEU A 10 39.21 -52.67 0.86
CA LEU A 10 39.06 -51.82 2.03
C LEU A 10 37.94 -50.82 1.72
N LEU A 11 36.76 -51.06 2.30
CA LEU A 11 35.73 -50.05 2.43
C LEU A 11 36.32 -48.93 3.29
N LEU A 12 36.51 -47.75 2.70
CA LEU A 12 36.70 -46.52 3.46
C LEU A 12 35.42 -45.69 3.35
N THR A 13 34.52 -45.94 4.30
CA THR A 13 33.42 -45.04 4.65
C THR A 13 33.99 -43.66 4.97
N THR A 14 33.71 -42.65 4.15
CA THR A 14 34.03 -41.25 4.46
C THR A 14 32.79 -40.39 4.28
N THR A 15 32.11 -40.26 5.41
CA THR A 15 31.55 -39.02 5.97
C THR A 15 30.83 -38.07 5.01
N ILE A 16 29.49 -38.17 5.03
CA ILE A 16 28.60 -37.09 4.62
C ILE A 16 28.87 -35.89 5.54
N CYS A 17 29.54 -34.86 5.03
CA CYS A 17 29.53 -33.55 5.67
C CYS A 17 28.17 -32.90 5.41
N VAL A 18 27.20 -33.15 6.29
CA VAL A 18 26.07 -32.24 6.45
C VAL A 18 26.59 -31.03 7.21
N ALA A 19 27.02 -30.00 6.47
CA ALA A 19 27.24 -28.69 7.07
C ALA A 19 25.86 -28.07 7.37
N ALA A 20 25.43 -28.27 8.61
CA ALA A 20 24.26 -27.60 9.16
C ALA A 20 24.55 -26.09 9.33
N VAL A 21 23.66 -25.30 8.73
CA VAL A 21 23.11 -24.04 9.23
C VAL A 21 24.10 -23.06 9.86
N SER A 22 24.50 -22.06 9.07
CA SER A 22 24.76 -20.72 9.62
C SER A 22 23.51 -19.87 9.41
N LEU A 23 22.75 -19.66 10.50
CA LEU A 23 21.75 -18.60 10.61
C LEU A 23 22.49 -17.25 10.69
N ALA A 24 22.96 -16.78 9.55
CA ALA A 24 23.19 -15.36 9.33
C ALA A 24 22.01 -14.88 8.47
N SER A 25 21.26 -13.89 8.96
CA SER A 25 20.32 -13.13 8.13
C SER A 25 21.14 -12.28 7.15
N CYS A 26 21.77 -12.95 6.19
CA CYS A 26 22.28 -12.34 4.98
C CYS A 26 21.06 -12.24 4.07
N ALA A 27 20.60 -11.02 3.80
CA ALA A 27 19.67 -10.80 2.70
C ALA A 27 20.31 -11.41 1.44
N SER A 28 19.73 -12.50 0.95
CA SER A 28 20.17 -13.15 -0.28
C SER A 28 20.06 -12.12 -1.40
N MET A 29 21.15 -11.87 -2.12
CA MET A 29 21.07 -11.08 -3.35
C MET A 29 20.09 -11.76 -4.31
N PRO A 30 19.26 -10.99 -5.05
CA PRO A 30 18.28 -11.58 -5.95
C PRO A 30 19.01 -12.38 -7.03
N GLN A 31 18.61 -13.63 -7.22
CA GLN A 31 19.17 -14.56 -8.19
C GLN A 31 18.43 -14.50 -9.52
N THR A 32 17.22 -13.92 -9.54
CA THR A 32 16.39 -13.76 -10.74
C THR A 32 15.93 -12.31 -10.93
N PRO A 33 15.58 -11.90 -12.17
CA PRO A 33 14.97 -10.60 -12.43
C PRO A 33 13.67 -10.37 -11.64
N GLU A 34 12.89 -11.43 -11.42
CA GLU A 34 11.65 -11.39 -10.65
C GLU A 34 11.91 -11.11 -9.16
N GLU A 35 12.90 -11.78 -8.56
CA GLU A 35 13.34 -11.50 -7.19
C GLU A 35 13.88 -10.07 -7.04
N ALA A 36 14.61 -9.57 -8.05
CA ALA A 36 15.12 -8.21 -8.05
C ALA A 36 13.98 -7.17 -8.13
N HIS A 37 12.97 -7.44 -8.98
CA HIS A 37 11.76 -6.62 -9.07
C HIS A 37 10.99 -6.62 -7.74
N GLN A 38 10.81 -7.78 -7.13
CA GLN A 38 10.10 -7.94 -5.86
C GLN A 38 10.81 -7.19 -4.74
N MET A 39 12.12 -7.40 -4.59
CA MET A 39 12.93 -6.70 -3.59
C MET A 39 12.88 -5.17 -3.76
N ARG A 40 12.90 -4.68 -5.01
CA ARG A 40 12.76 -3.25 -5.31
C ARG A 40 11.36 -2.74 -4.94
N SER A 41 10.32 -3.50 -5.29
CA SER A 41 8.92 -3.19 -4.97
C SER A 41 8.71 -3.06 -3.46
N GLU A 42 9.15 -4.05 -2.68
CA GLU A 42 9.07 -4.05 -1.21
C GLU A 42 9.81 -2.86 -0.60
N LYS A 43 11.00 -2.55 -1.14
CA LYS A 43 11.78 -1.39 -0.68
C LYS A 43 11.04 -0.07 -0.91
N ILE A 44 10.39 0.13 -2.06
CA ILE A 44 9.60 1.33 -2.33
C ILE A 44 8.38 1.40 -1.39
N ALA A 45 7.66 0.28 -1.24
CA ALA A 45 6.50 0.19 -0.35
C ALA A 45 6.86 0.58 1.09
N GLU A 46 7.96 0.05 1.61
CA GLU A 46 8.42 0.35 2.97
C GLU A 46 8.78 1.82 3.16
N ILE A 47 9.38 2.45 2.14
CA ILE A 47 9.77 3.87 2.21
C ILE A 47 8.52 4.75 2.23
N ILE A 48 7.54 4.47 1.37
CA ILE A 48 6.25 5.19 1.36
C ILE A 48 5.54 5.02 2.71
N ARG A 49 5.41 3.80 3.21
CA ARG A 49 4.76 3.51 4.50
C ARG A 49 5.42 4.26 5.67
N ARG A 50 6.76 4.28 5.71
CA ARG A 50 7.51 5.07 6.72
C ARG A 50 7.26 6.57 6.59
N ALA A 51 7.14 7.08 5.37
CA ALA A 51 6.88 8.48 5.12
C ALA A 51 5.44 8.88 5.47
N GLU A 52 4.46 8.00 5.25
CA GLU A 52 3.07 8.18 5.68
C GLU A 52 2.95 8.28 7.21
N ASN A 53 3.77 7.53 7.94
CA ASN A 53 3.80 7.52 9.41
C ASN A 53 4.58 8.68 10.05
N LYS A 54 5.34 9.46 9.27
CA LYS A 54 6.14 10.58 9.79
C LYS A 54 5.54 11.92 9.36
N ALA A 55 5.09 12.71 10.33
CA ALA A 55 4.66 14.09 10.12
C ALA A 55 5.86 15.00 9.79
N GLY A 56 6.32 15.01 8.53
CA GLY A 56 7.36 15.95 8.09
C GLY A 56 8.02 15.57 6.78
N LEU A 57 7.47 16.04 5.67
CA LEU A 57 7.99 15.76 4.32
C LEU A 57 8.69 16.97 3.68
N SER A 58 8.34 18.21 4.06
CA SER A 58 8.85 19.43 3.41
C SER A 58 10.38 19.60 3.49
N ARG A 59 11.01 19.19 4.60
CA ARG A 59 12.48 19.25 4.77
C ARG A 59 13.24 18.23 3.90
N SER A 60 12.56 17.26 3.27
CA SER A 60 13.17 16.20 2.45
C SER A 60 13.22 16.52 0.95
N LEU A 61 12.41 17.46 0.45
CA LEU A 61 12.18 17.62 -0.99
C LEU A 61 13.45 17.96 -1.79
N LYS A 62 14.29 18.87 -1.29
CA LYS A 62 15.57 19.24 -1.95
C LYS A 62 16.56 18.07 -1.98
N THR A 63 16.59 17.26 -0.93
CA THR A 63 17.47 16.08 -0.84
C THR A 63 17.00 14.99 -1.81
N LEU A 64 15.69 14.74 -1.86
CA LEU A 64 15.07 13.81 -2.80
C LEU A 64 15.27 14.25 -4.25
N GLU A 65 15.13 15.55 -4.53
CA GLU A 65 15.43 16.11 -5.85
C GLU A 65 16.89 15.87 -6.25
N LYS A 66 17.85 16.15 -5.36
CA LYS A 66 19.27 15.91 -5.64
C LYS A 66 19.54 14.43 -5.92
N ARG A 67 18.93 13.54 -5.14
CA ARG A 67 19.05 12.08 -5.32
C ARG A 67 18.51 11.66 -6.69
N TYR A 68 17.31 12.09 -7.05
CA TYR A 68 16.72 11.81 -8.35
C TYR A 68 17.59 12.37 -9.49
N LYS A 69 18.04 13.63 -9.41
CA LYS A 69 18.91 14.24 -10.44
C LYS A 69 20.25 13.51 -10.60
N SER A 70 20.79 12.92 -9.54
CA SER A 70 22.03 12.15 -9.62
C SER A 70 21.87 10.80 -10.31
N ASN A 71 20.65 10.27 -10.39
CA ASN A 71 20.32 9.02 -11.06
C ASN A 71 18.85 9.03 -11.51
N SER A 72 18.57 9.69 -12.65
CA SER A 72 17.20 9.94 -13.13
C SER A 72 16.47 8.69 -13.60
N GLU A 73 17.19 7.59 -13.81
CA GLU A 73 16.65 6.28 -14.22
C GLU A 73 16.29 5.40 -13.01
N ASN A 74 16.53 5.88 -11.78
CA ASN A 74 16.26 5.12 -10.58
C ASN A 74 14.78 5.24 -10.16
N GLU A 75 14.02 4.17 -10.35
CA GLU A 75 12.59 4.11 -9.98
C GLU A 75 12.35 4.46 -8.51
N ILE A 76 13.19 3.97 -7.58
CA ILE A 76 13.02 4.25 -6.15
C ILE A 76 13.14 5.75 -5.90
N ALA A 77 14.19 6.40 -6.44
CA ALA A 77 14.41 7.83 -6.28
C ALA A 77 13.29 8.66 -6.93
N ALA A 78 12.81 8.23 -8.11
CA ALA A 78 11.69 8.87 -8.80
C ALA A 78 10.41 8.79 -7.96
N THR A 79 10.07 7.61 -7.43
CA THR A 79 8.86 7.40 -6.63
C THR A 79 8.91 8.09 -5.28
N GLU A 80 10.04 8.05 -4.57
CA GLU A 80 10.24 8.82 -3.33
C GLU A 80 10.04 10.33 -3.57
N TYR A 81 10.64 10.84 -4.65
CA TYR A 81 10.59 12.25 -4.95
C TYR A 81 9.19 12.70 -5.39
N ALA A 82 8.55 11.92 -6.26
CA ALA A 82 7.20 12.20 -6.72
C ALA A 82 6.16 12.09 -5.60
N TYR A 83 6.31 11.13 -4.68
CA TYR A 83 5.51 11.08 -3.46
C TYR A 83 5.62 12.39 -2.67
N ALA A 84 6.84 12.88 -2.47
CA ALA A 84 7.05 14.16 -1.79
C ALA A 84 6.44 15.35 -2.53
N LEU A 85 6.59 15.39 -3.85
CA LEU A 85 5.96 16.42 -4.69
C LEU A 85 4.43 16.40 -4.58
N ARG A 86 3.79 15.22 -4.64
CA ARG A 86 2.33 15.09 -4.52
C ARG A 86 1.84 15.60 -3.17
N LYS A 87 2.51 15.22 -2.07
CA LYS A 87 2.14 15.64 -0.72
C LYS A 87 2.29 17.16 -0.51
N GLU A 88 3.15 17.83 -1.27
CA GLU A 88 3.29 19.29 -1.31
C GLU A 88 2.36 19.95 -2.38
N GLY A 89 1.47 19.19 -3.01
CA GLY A 89 0.52 19.67 -4.03
C GLY A 89 1.14 19.96 -5.40
N MET A 90 2.41 19.61 -5.62
CA MET A 90 3.12 19.84 -6.89
C MET A 90 2.79 18.75 -7.93
N LEU A 91 1.50 18.55 -8.20
CA LEU A 91 0.98 17.39 -8.96
C LEU A 91 1.56 17.28 -10.37
N THR A 92 1.65 18.39 -11.12
CA THR A 92 2.22 18.38 -12.48
C THR A 92 3.66 17.89 -12.47
N ARG A 93 4.46 18.35 -11.49
CA ARG A 93 5.86 17.92 -11.37
C ARG A 93 5.95 16.45 -10.98
N ALA A 94 5.13 16.00 -10.04
CA ALA A 94 5.06 14.58 -9.67
C ALA A 94 4.71 13.69 -10.87
N GLN A 95 3.74 14.13 -11.69
CA GLN A 95 3.34 13.42 -12.90
C GLN A 95 4.51 13.32 -13.89
N THR A 96 5.20 14.44 -14.18
CA THR A 96 6.35 14.44 -15.10
C THR A 96 7.46 13.49 -14.65
N ILE A 97 7.72 13.39 -13.34
CA ILE A 97 8.73 12.47 -12.81
C ILE A 97 8.31 11.00 -12.96
N LEU A 98 7.03 10.67 -12.71
CA LEU A 98 6.56 9.29 -12.68
C LEU A 98 6.13 8.73 -14.03
N GLU A 99 5.66 9.57 -14.96
CA GLU A 99 5.12 9.12 -16.24
C GLU A 99 6.04 8.17 -17.04
N PRO A 100 7.35 8.44 -17.22
CA PRO A 100 8.22 7.51 -17.95
C PRO A 100 8.35 6.16 -17.24
N PHE A 101 8.33 6.14 -15.90
CA PHE A 101 8.36 4.90 -15.12
C PHE A 101 7.04 4.16 -15.22
N ALA A 102 5.90 4.83 -14.97
CA ALA A 102 4.59 4.19 -14.94
C ALA A 102 4.21 3.49 -16.26
N LYS A 103 4.70 4.00 -17.40
CA LYS A 103 4.49 3.41 -18.73
C LYS A 103 5.30 2.14 -19.00
N SER A 104 6.34 1.86 -18.22
CA SER A 104 7.13 0.64 -18.38
C SER A 104 6.40 -0.60 -17.83
N LYS A 105 6.54 -1.72 -18.54
CA LYS A 105 5.92 -3.00 -18.17
C LYS A 105 6.42 -3.48 -16.80
N ASP A 106 7.72 -3.35 -16.56
CA ASP A 106 8.43 -3.87 -15.38
C ASP A 106 8.41 -2.90 -14.19
N THR A 107 7.48 -1.95 -14.17
CA THR A 107 7.35 -0.98 -13.09
C THR A 107 6.57 -1.57 -11.93
N SER A 108 7.09 -1.33 -10.72
CA SER A 108 6.54 -1.90 -9.50
C SER A 108 5.14 -1.37 -9.18
N ALA A 109 4.35 -2.19 -8.46
CA ALA A 109 3.02 -1.81 -8.01
C ALA A 109 3.00 -0.50 -7.18
N PRO A 110 3.96 -0.25 -6.25
CA PRO A 110 4.03 1.02 -5.53
C PRO A 110 4.19 2.24 -6.44
N THR A 111 5.04 2.16 -7.47
CA THR A 111 5.24 3.27 -8.41
C THR A 111 4.01 3.54 -9.27
N LYS A 112 3.37 2.49 -9.81
CA LYS A 112 2.10 2.65 -10.56
C LYS A 112 0.98 3.19 -9.67
N THR A 113 0.93 2.75 -8.42
CA THR A 113 -0.02 3.26 -7.42
C THR A 113 0.22 4.74 -7.12
N GLU A 114 1.47 5.16 -6.95
CA GLU A 114 1.79 6.56 -6.69
C GLU A 114 1.45 7.44 -7.90
N TYR A 115 1.69 6.95 -9.12
CA TYR A 115 1.27 7.65 -10.33
C TYR A 115 -0.26 7.77 -10.43
N ALA A 116 -0.99 6.69 -10.10
CA ALA A 116 -2.44 6.72 -10.03
C ALA A 116 -2.95 7.75 -9.00
N LYS A 117 -2.33 7.84 -7.81
CA LYS A 117 -2.65 8.88 -6.81
C LYS A 117 -2.46 10.30 -7.37
N VAL A 118 -1.36 10.55 -8.11
CA VAL A 118 -1.13 11.86 -8.75
C VAL A 118 -2.25 12.17 -9.75
N LEU A 119 -2.62 11.21 -10.60
CA LEU A 119 -3.69 11.37 -11.59
C LEU A 119 -5.05 11.62 -10.92
N LEU A 120 -5.35 10.90 -9.84
CA LEU A 120 -6.55 11.04 -9.05
C LEU A 120 -6.67 12.45 -8.45
N GLU A 121 -5.60 12.96 -7.84
CA GLU A 121 -5.57 14.31 -7.27
C GLU A 121 -5.65 15.41 -8.34
N GLN A 122 -5.31 15.10 -9.60
CA GLN A 122 -5.54 15.97 -10.76
C GLN A 122 -6.98 15.87 -11.32
N GLY A 123 -7.83 14.99 -10.78
CA GLY A 123 -9.18 14.72 -11.29
C GLY A 123 -9.23 13.80 -12.51
N LYS A 124 -8.11 13.19 -12.93
CA LYS A 124 -8.04 12.25 -14.05
C LYS A 124 -8.42 10.83 -13.61
N THR A 125 -9.66 10.67 -13.19
CA THR A 125 -10.17 9.45 -12.54
C THR A 125 -10.04 8.19 -13.40
N LYS A 126 -10.34 8.26 -14.70
CA LYS A 126 -10.20 7.13 -15.64
C LYS A 126 -8.76 6.67 -15.82
N GLU A 127 -7.83 7.61 -15.92
CA GLU A 127 -6.40 7.27 -16.03
C GLU A 127 -5.88 6.67 -14.72
N SER A 128 -6.31 7.23 -13.57
CA SER A 128 -6.01 6.67 -12.25
C SER A 128 -6.50 5.24 -12.11
N GLU A 129 -7.74 4.94 -12.53
CA GLU A 129 -8.28 3.58 -12.51
C GLU A 129 -7.40 2.62 -13.31
N SER A 130 -7.05 2.98 -14.54
CA SER A 130 -6.21 2.14 -15.40
C SER A 130 -4.84 1.82 -14.77
N TYR A 131 -4.17 2.82 -14.20
CA TYR A 131 -2.87 2.59 -13.55
C TYR A 131 -3.00 1.86 -12.21
N ALA A 132 -4.09 2.05 -11.46
CA ALA A 132 -4.35 1.29 -10.24
C ALA A 132 -4.64 -0.20 -10.56
N GLN A 133 -5.38 -0.50 -11.61
CA GLN A 133 -5.58 -1.87 -12.09
C GLN A 133 -4.24 -2.51 -12.51
N GLN A 134 -3.39 -1.78 -13.23
CA GLN A 134 -2.06 -2.28 -13.58
C GLN A 134 -1.15 -2.49 -12.36
N ALA A 135 -1.31 -1.69 -11.30
CA ALA A 135 -0.61 -1.88 -10.04
C ALA A 135 -1.07 -3.16 -9.33
N VAL A 136 -2.39 -3.41 -9.28
CA VAL A 136 -2.96 -4.68 -8.76
C VAL A 136 -2.46 -5.88 -9.55
N LEU A 137 -2.39 -5.79 -10.88
CA LEU A 137 -1.84 -6.87 -11.72
C LEU A 137 -0.35 -7.11 -11.48
N ALA A 138 0.41 -6.06 -11.15
CA ALA A 138 1.84 -6.18 -10.85
C ALA A 138 2.10 -6.77 -9.46
N ASN A 139 1.20 -6.57 -8.51
CA ASN A 139 1.22 -7.21 -7.19
C ASN A 139 -0.19 -7.20 -6.59
N ASP A 140 -0.82 -8.37 -6.56
CA ASP A 140 -2.19 -8.57 -6.06
C ASP A 140 -2.31 -8.53 -4.53
N LYS A 141 -1.18 -8.38 -3.83
CA LYS A 141 -1.12 -8.18 -2.37
C LYS A 141 -0.85 -6.74 -1.99
N TYR A 142 -0.65 -5.84 -2.95
CA TYR A 142 -0.38 -4.43 -2.66
C TYR A 142 -1.66 -3.66 -2.35
N ASP A 143 -2.03 -3.66 -1.07
CA ASP A 143 -3.23 -3.03 -0.49
C ASP A 143 -3.51 -1.58 -0.95
N ARG A 144 -2.48 -0.72 -1.04
CA ARG A 144 -2.62 0.68 -1.48
C ARG A 144 -3.10 0.79 -2.93
N ALA A 145 -2.82 -0.19 -3.80
CA ALA A 145 -3.34 -0.20 -5.17
C ALA A 145 -4.86 -0.35 -5.19
N TYR A 146 -5.40 -1.26 -4.37
CA TYR A 146 -6.83 -1.46 -4.22
C TYR A 146 -7.54 -0.24 -3.63
N HIS A 147 -6.91 0.45 -2.68
CA HIS A 147 -7.45 1.71 -2.15
C HIS A 147 -7.61 2.76 -3.24
N VAL A 148 -6.56 2.99 -4.04
CA VAL A 148 -6.59 3.97 -5.12
C VAL A 148 -7.59 3.57 -6.21
N LEU A 149 -7.66 2.27 -6.54
CA LEU A 149 -8.66 1.74 -7.44
C LEU A 149 -10.08 2.03 -6.94
N GLY A 150 -10.35 1.77 -5.66
CA GLY A 150 -11.64 2.06 -5.05
C GLY A 150 -12.01 3.55 -5.13
N VAL A 151 -11.09 4.46 -4.81
CA VAL A 151 -11.36 5.91 -4.91
C VAL A 151 -11.59 6.34 -6.36
N ALA A 152 -10.82 5.81 -7.31
CA ALA A 152 -10.97 6.14 -8.72
C ALA A 152 -12.31 5.66 -9.30
N LEU A 153 -12.79 4.49 -8.88
CA LEU A 153 -14.09 3.94 -9.27
C LEU A 153 -15.25 4.71 -8.62
N ASP A 154 -15.14 5.02 -7.32
CA ASP A 154 -16.16 5.75 -6.58
C ASP A 154 -16.36 7.17 -7.16
N ALA A 155 -15.26 7.84 -7.53
CA ALA A 155 -15.30 9.14 -8.19
C ALA A 155 -15.93 9.10 -9.60
N GLN A 156 -16.10 7.91 -10.18
CA GLN A 156 -16.80 7.68 -11.45
C GLN A 156 -18.26 7.23 -11.24
N GLY A 157 -18.72 7.10 -9.99
CA GLY A 157 -20.06 6.60 -9.66
C GLY A 157 -20.19 5.07 -9.73
N MET A 158 -19.09 4.34 -9.88
CA MET A 158 -19.06 2.87 -9.92
C MET A 158 -18.95 2.33 -8.49
N HIS A 159 -19.99 2.54 -7.70
CA HIS A 159 -19.95 2.37 -6.25
C HIS A 159 -19.76 0.91 -5.82
N GLU A 160 -20.40 -0.04 -6.50
CA GLU A 160 -20.29 -1.46 -6.19
C GLU A 160 -18.89 -2.01 -6.52
N GLU A 161 -18.29 -1.59 -7.63
CA GLU A 161 -16.90 -1.91 -7.97
C GLU A 161 -15.92 -1.32 -6.96
N ALA A 162 -16.16 -0.06 -6.56
CA ALA A 162 -15.35 0.62 -5.58
C ALA A 162 -15.40 -0.09 -4.22
N GLU A 163 -16.59 -0.54 -3.78
CA GLU A 163 -16.75 -1.33 -2.57
C GLU A 163 -15.88 -2.60 -2.60
N ARG A 164 -15.93 -3.36 -3.71
CA ARG A 164 -15.12 -4.58 -3.87
C ARG A 164 -13.63 -4.27 -3.75
N ALA A 165 -13.17 -3.19 -4.38
CA ALA A 165 -11.78 -2.77 -4.29
C ALA A 165 -11.41 -2.34 -2.86
N PHE A 166 -12.24 -1.53 -2.20
CA PHE A 166 -12.00 -1.11 -0.81
C PHE A 166 -11.97 -2.28 0.16
N ARG A 167 -12.90 -3.23 0.06
CA ARG A 167 -12.90 -4.42 0.92
C ARG A 167 -11.66 -5.28 0.70
N LYS A 168 -11.23 -5.45 -0.56
CA LYS A 168 -9.99 -6.20 -0.85
C LYS A 168 -8.75 -5.50 -0.30
N GLY A 169 -8.66 -4.18 -0.48
CA GLY A 169 -7.57 -3.39 0.10
C GLY A 169 -7.55 -3.46 1.62
N LEU A 170 -8.73 -3.41 2.27
CA LEU A 170 -8.86 -3.50 3.72
C LEU A 170 -8.45 -4.88 4.26
N GLU A 171 -8.80 -5.96 3.55
CA GLU A 171 -8.38 -7.34 3.90
C GLU A 171 -6.86 -7.48 3.95
N LEU A 172 -6.16 -6.83 3.02
CA LEU A 172 -4.71 -6.90 2.86
C LEU A 172 -3.97 -5.83 3.67
N TRP A 173 -4.67 -4.96 4.37
CA TRP A 173 -4.11 -3.69 4.82
C TRP A 173 -2.98 -3.85 5.86
N GLU A 174 -1.81 -3.28 5.56
CA GLU A 174 -0.70 -3.21 6.50
C GLU A 174 -0.56 -1.80 7.11
N GLY A 175 -0.72 -1.71 8.43
CA GLY A 175 -0.62 -0.46 9.20
C GLY A 175 -1.99 0.06 9.65
N ASP A 176 -2.13 1.37 9.79
CA ASP A 176 -3.39 2.03 10.19
C ASP A 176 -4.42 1.99 9.04
N PRO A 177 -5.53 1.24 9.15
CA PRO A 177 -6.55 1.09 8.09
C PRO A 177 -7.59 2.20 8.07
N THR A 178 -7.53 3.17 8.99
CA THR A 178 -8.60 4.15 9.16
C THR A 178 -8.92 4.95 7.91
N THR A 179 -7.93 5.20 7.04
CA THR A 179 -8.13 5.92 5.78
C THR A 179 -8.97 5.12 4.78
N ILE A 180 -8.70 3.83 4.60
CA ILE A 180 -9.51 2.98 3.71
C ILE A 180 -10.87 2.68 4.30
N MET A 181 -10.97 2.51 5.63
CA MET A 181 -12.26 2.35 6.34
C MET A 181 -13.15 3.57 6.16
N ASN A 182 -12.58 4.77 6.26
CA ASN A 182 -13.32 6.01 6.03
C ASN A 182 -13.90 6.08 4.61
N ASN A 183 -13.11 5.73 3.60
CA ASN A 183 -13.57 5.77 2.21
C ASN A 183 -14.61 4.68 1.93
N LEU A 184 -14.43 3.47 2.45
CA LEU A 184 -15.42 2.40 2.36
C LEU A 184 -16.76 2.83 2.98
N ALA A 185 -16.73 3.48 4.15
CA ALA A 185 -17.96 3.96 4.77
C ALA A 185 -18.68 5.04 3.95
N LEU A 186 -17.95 5.98 3.34
CA LEU A 186 -18.56 6.98 2.46
C LEU A 186 -19.15 6.37 1.19
N ASN A 187 -18.45 5.38 0.61
CA ASN A 187 -18.95 4.62 -0.53
C ASN A 187 -20.24 3.85 -0.16
N LEU A 188 -20.27 3.13 0.96
CA LEU A 188 -21.47 2.45 1.48
C LEU A 188 -22.62 3.42 1.75
N ALA A 189 -22.32 4.61 2.28
CA ALA A 189 -23.34 5.64 2.50
C ALA A 189 -23.95 6.15 1.18
N SER A 190 -23.13 6.25 0.12
CA SER A 190 -23.59 6.60 -1.23
C SER A 190 -24.50 5.53 -1.85
N GLN A 191 -24.34 4.29 -1.41
CA GLN A 191 -25.22 3.14 -1.73
C GLN A 191 -26.40 3.00 -0.75
N ASN A 192 -26.63 3.97 0.15
CA ASN A 192 -27.66 3.95 1.20
C ASN A 192 -27.52 2.81 2.23
N GLN A 193 -26.33 2.20 2.36
CA GLN A 193 -26.02 1.17 3.37
C GLN A 193 -25.53 1.84 4.67
N LEU A 194 -26.40 2.63 5.30
CA LEU A 194 -26.04 3.54 6.39
C LEU A 194 -25.67 2.82 7.70
N GLU A 195 -26.23 1.65 7.98
CA GLU A 195 -25.91 0.85 9.14
C GLU A 195 -24.45 0.38 9.11
N GLU A 196 -24.04 -0.28 8.02
CA GLU A 196 -22.67 -0.79 7.88
C GLU A 196 -21.66 0.36 7.81
N ALA A 197 -21.98 1.43 7.07
CA ALA A 197 -21.15 2.61 7.00
C ALA A 197 -20.89 3.22 8.41
N SER A 198 -21.94 3.29 9.23
CA SER A 198 -21.83 3.72 10.63
C SER A 198 -20.92 2.79 11.44
N GLU A 199 -21.09 1.47 11.33
CA GLU A 199 -20.27 0.50 12.06
C GLU A 199 -18.79 0.62 11.72
N ILE A 200 -18.47 0.76 10.42
CA ILE A 200 -17.09 0.92 9.95
C ILE A 200 -16.47 2.21 10.49
N LEU A 201 -17.18 3.34 10.46
CA LEU A 201 -16.64 4.59 11.01
C LEU A 201 -16.42 4.52 12.52
N TYR A 202 -17.29 3.85 13.28
CA TYR A 202 -17.06 3.67 14.72
C TYR A 202 -15.87 2.75 15.02
N LYS A 203 -15.64 1.72 14.19
CA LYS A 203 -14.40 0.92 14.26
C LYS A 203 -13.18 1.79 13.95
N ALA A 204 -13.24 2.64 12.91
CA ALA A 204 -12.16 3.54 12.54
C ALA A 204 -11.85 4.57 13.65
N GLN A 205 -12.89 5.15 14.28
CA GLN A 205 -12.74 6.05 15.41
C GLN A 205 -12.10 5.38 16.63
N ALA A 206 -12.39 4.09 16.87
CA ALA A 206 -11.76 3.36 17.96
C ALA A 206 -10.25 3.15 17.74
N LEU A 207 -9.80 3.06 16.49
CA LEU A 207 -8.39 2.91 16.12
C LEU A 207 -7.63 4.25 16.14
N SER A 208 -8.27 5.34 15.73
CA SER A 208 -7.70 6.69 15.74
C SER A 208 -8.72 7.73 16.23
N PRO A 209 -8.90 7.86 17.56
CA PRO A 209 -9.89 8.76 18.16
C PRO A 209 -9.71 10.24 17.82
N GLU A 210 -8.50 10.64 17.45
CA GLU A 210 -8.09 12.03 17.17
C GLU A 210 -8.34 12.49 15.72
N ARG A 211 -8.76 11.58 14.83
CA ARG A 211 -9.02 11.91 13.42
C ARG A 211 -10.34 12.66 13.24
N VAL A 212 -10.24 13.98 13.10
CA VAL A 212 -11.37 14.90 12.91
C VAL A 212 -12.23 14.54 11.70
N GLU A 213 -11.62 14.03 10.63
CA GLU A 213 -12.33 13.59 9.43
C GLU A 213 -13.32 12.45 9.71
N ILE A 214 -12.94 11.50 10.58
CA ILE A 214 -13.79 10.36 10.95
C ILE A 214 -14.96 10.85 11.80
N GLU A 215 -14.70 11.71 12.81
CA GLU A 215 -15.76 12.29 13.65
C GLU A 215 -16.78 13.07 12.80
N ARG A 216 -16.30 13.87 11.85
CA ARG A 216 -17.18 14.59 10.91
C ARG A 216 -18.06 13.63 10.12
N ASN A 217 -17.48 12.56 9.57
CA ASN A 217 -18.24 11.61 8.76
C ASN A 217 -19.24 10.80 9.59
N ILE A 218 -18.92 10.48 10.86
CA ILE A 218 -19.88 9.87 11.80
C ILE A 218 -21.11 10.77 11.99
N ARG A 219 -20.91 12.08 12.18
CA ARG A 219 -22.03 13.03 12.32
C ARG A 219 -22.91 13.08 11.07
N ILE A 220 -22.30 13.10 9.88
CA ILE A 220 -23.03 13.10 8.61
C ILE A 220 -23.86 11.82 8.48
N ILE A 221 -23.24 10.65 8.68
CA ILE A 221 -23.95 9.37 8.55
C ILE A 221 -25.07 9.24 9.59
N ASN A 222 -24.84 9.68 10.84
CA ASN A 222 -25.88 9.67 11.85
C ASN A 222 -27.06 10.59 11.51
N ALA A 223 -26.81 11.75 10.91
CA ALA A 223 -27.88 12.63 10.44
C ALA A 223 -28.70 11.98 9.31
N LEU A 224 -28.04 11.31 8.36
CA LEU A 224 -28.71 10.54 7.31
C LEU A 224 -29.58 9.42 7.91
N LYS A 225 -29.03 8.66 8.87
CA LYS A 225 -29.78 7.61 9.59
C LYS A 225 -31.02 8.16 10.28
N GLN A 226 -30.89 9.26 11.02
CA GLN A 226 -32.02 9.91 11.69
C GLN A 226 -33.10 10.35 10.70
N SER A 227 -32.71 10.91 9.56
CA SER A 227 -33.67 11.32 8.51
C SER A 227 -34.46 10.15 7.92
N GLN A 228 -33.90 8.93 7.99
CA GLN A 228 -34.53 7.69 7.53
C GLN A 228 -35.17 6.88 8.67
N GLY A 229 -35.22 7.42 9.90
CA GLY A 229 -35.75 6.70 11.07
C GLY A 229 -34.88 5.53 11.55
N ILE A 230 -33.65 5.42 11.07
CA ILE A 230 -32.70 4.39 11.46
C ILE A 230 -32.06 4.77 12.82
N PRO A 231 -32.03 3.86 13.81
CA PRO A 231 -31.42 4.14 15.11
C PRO A 231 -29.95 4.55 15.01
N VAL A 232 -29.59 5.64 15.71
CA VAL A 232 -28.20 6.06 15.87
C VAL A 232 -27.62 5.56 17.20
N PRO A 233 -26.36 5.11 17.24
CA PRO A 233 -25.70 4.76 18.49
C PRO A 233 -25.66 5.96 19.45
N LYS A 234 -25.90 5.72 20.74
CA LYS A 234 -25.76 6.78 21.75
C LYS A 234 -24.31 7.28 21.77
N PRO A 235 -24.08 8.61 21.85
CA PRO A 235 -22.74 9.15 22.00
C PRO A 235 -22.04 8.50 23.20
N ARG A 236 -20.83 7.97 23.01
CA ARG A 236 -20.02 7.53 24.16
C ARG A 236 -19.71 8.77 24.99
N SER A 237 -20.01 8.72 26.29
CA SER A 237 -19.64 9.78 27.23
C SER A 237 -18.12 9.99 27.15
N LYS A 238 -17.67 11.26 27.02
CA LYS A 238 -16.25 11.59 27.09
C LYS A 238 -15.66 10.94 28.36
N PRO A 239 -14.48 10.29 28.29
CA PRO A 239 -13.84 9.78 29.50
C PRO A 239 -13.69 10.95 30.48
N SER A 240 -14.21 10.75 31.70
CA SER A 240 -13.99 11.66 32.82
C SER A 240 -12.48 11.86 32.95
N ILE A 241 -12.03 13.08 32.70
CA ILE A 241 -10.70 13.49 33.13
C ILE A 241 -10.81 13.51 34.66
N LYS A 242 -10.22 12.51 35.31
CA LYS A 242 -9.96 12.61 36.74
C LYS A 242 -8.86 13.65 36.89
N GLU A 243 -9.21 14.77 37.51
CA GLU A 243 -8.28 15.83 37.95
C GLU A 243 -7.23 15.29 38.93
#